data_AF-A0A556PN89-F1
#
_entry.id   AF-A0A556PN89-F1
#
_cell.length_a   1.000
_cell.length_b   1.000
_cell.length_c   1.000
_cell.angle_alpha   90.00
_cell.angle_beta   90.00
_cell.angle_gamma   90.00
#
_symmetry.space_group_name_H-M   'P 1'
#
loop_
_entity.id
_entity.type
_entity.pdbx_description
1 polymer ?
#
loop_
_entity_poly.entity_id
_entity_poly.type
_entity_poly.pdbx_seq_one_letter_code
_entity_poly.pdbx_strand_id
1 'polypeptide(L)'
;MNLNRKIDHYLDQVFKDVGKSQQLFDLKQELRVNMQERIKDYKEQGMDETVAFREAKVSIGDLNGLVEDMRVYGQQETRNRIYSSMTNRISTGFIVLGIMLILFGVMMTISMIFMDLEPVAKSGTSIFVVLGSGLLVYGILARETRKRYAMSKVRAGLYGISISVILFAVFVGVTSGLATGQLFIAFSSATIFMVIGIGLIVMLLLSRGETLRK
;
A
#
# COMPACT_ATOMS: atom_id res chain seq x y z
N MET A 1 32.94 -21.00 -30.48
CA MET A 1 31.88 -20.55 -29.56
C MET A 1 30.64 -20.23 -30.37
N ASN A 2 29.49 -20.86 -30.09
CA ASN A 2 28.24 -20.69 -30.85
C ASN A 2 27.77 -19.21 -30.83
N LEU A 3 27.27 -18.69 -31.95
CA LEU A 3 26.85 -17.31 -32.15
C LEU A 3 25.84 -16.82 -31.09
N ASN A 4 24.85 -17.64 -30.74
CA ASN A 4 23.87 -17.30 -29.71
C ASN A 4 24.53 -17.03 -28.36
N ARG A 5 25.54 -17.84 -28.02
CA ARG A 5 26.30 -17.69 -26.77
C ARG A 5 27.14 -16.42 -26.75
N LYS A 6 27.58 -15.90 -27.91
CA LYS A 6 28.29 -14.62 -28.03
C LYS A 6 27.33 -13.44 -27.81
N ILE A 7 26.13 -13.51 -28.37
CA ILE A 7 25.06 -12.50 -28.18
C ILE A 7 24.68 -12.41 -26.71
N ASP A 8 24.43 -13.57 -26.09
CA ASP A 8 24.05 -13.66 -24.68
C ASP A 8 25.09 -13.05 -23.76
N HIS A 9 26.35 -13.43 -23.98
CA HIS A 9 27.46 -12.91 -23.21
C HIS A 9 27.61 -11.39 -23.38
N TYR A 10 27.40 -10.85 -24.57
CA TYR A 10 27.44 -9.41 -24.80
C TYR A 10 26.31 -8.68 -24.05
N LEU A 11 25.06 -9.15 -24.15
CA LEU A 11 23.93 -8.54 -23.44
C LEU A 11 24.08 -8.68 -21.92
N ASP A 12 24.58 -9.80 -21.42
CA ASP A 12 24.85 -9.97 -20.00
C ASP A 12 25.94 -9.01 -19.49
N GLN A 13 26.96 -8.73 -20.31
CA GLN A 13 27.99 -7.75 -19.96
C GLN A 13 27.46 -6.31 -19.96
N VAL A 14 26.62 -5.94 -20.92
CA VAL A 14 26.02 -4.60 -21.00
C VAL A 14 25.13 -4.33 -19.78
N PHE A 15 24.32 -5.32 -19.39
CA PHE A 15 23.37 -5.19 -18.28
C PHE A 15 23.88 -5.78 -16.95
N LYS A 16 25.21 -5.95 -16.78
CA LYS A 16 25.80 -6.64 -15.61
C LYS A 16 25.48 -5.96 -14.28
N ASP A 17 25.36 -4.63 -14.29
CA ASP A 17 25.15 -3.79 -13.11
C ASP A 17 23.66 -3.46 -12.89
N VAL A 18 22.77 -4.08 -13.67
CA VAL A 18 21.31 -3.92 -13.57
C VAL A 18 20.72 -5.09 -12.79
N GLY A 19 19.90 -4.80 -11.78
CA GLY A 19 19.20 -5.81 -10.99
C GLY A 19 18.27 -6.67 -11.85
N LYS A 20 18.16 -7.97 -11.54
CA LYS A 20 17.27 -8.89 -12.24
C LYS A 20 15.81 -8.45 -12.08
N SER A 21 15.10 -8.28 -13.20
CA SER A 21 13.65 -8.05 -13.25
C SER A 21 13.05 -8.78 -14.47
N GLN A 22 11.72 -8.92 -14.50
CA GLN A 22 11.05 -9.52 -15.66
C GLN A 22 11.21 -8.64 -16.90
N GLN A 23 11.12 -7.33 -16.72
CA GLN A 23 11.27 -6.33 -17.77
C GLN A 23 12.68 -6.35 -18.37
N LEU A 24 13.72 -6.52 -17.53
CA LEU A 24 15.08 -6.71 -18.01
C LEU A 24 15.24 -8.02 -18.79
N PHE A 25 14.58 -9.09 -18.35
CA PHE A 25 14.59 -10.36 -19.06
C PHE A 25 13.93 -10.25 -20.44
N ASP A 26 12.75 -9.65 -20.50
CA ASP A 26 12.00 -9.44 -21.74
C ASP A 26 12.78 -8.55 -22.72
N LEU A 27 13.36 -7.46 -22.22
CA LEU A 27 14.21 -6.57 -23.01
C LEU A 27 15.44 -7.30 -23.58
N LYS A 28 16.11 -8.13 -22.77
CA LYS A 28 17.23 -8.95 -23.25
C LYS A 28 16.79 -9.94 -24.33
N GLN A 29 15.58 -10.49 -24.25
CA GLN A 29 15.06 -11.35 -25.31
C GLN A 29 14.82 -10.56 -26.60
N GLU A 30 14.21 -9.38 -26.51
CA GLU A 30 13.96 -8.51 -27.67
C GLU A 30 15.28 -8.10 -28.36
N LEU A 31 16.26 -7.66 -27.58
CA LEU A 31 17.59 -7.30 -28.10
C LEU A 31 18.31 -8.49 -28.73
N ARG A 32 18.17 -9.70 -28.13
CA ARG A 32 18.73 -10.92 -28.69
C ARG A 32 18.14 -11.23 -30.06
N VAL A 33 16.81 -11.18 -30.18
CA VAL A 33 16.12 -11.43 -31.46
C VAL A 33 16.56 -10.41 -32.50
N ASN A 34 16.60 -9.12 -32.15
CA ASN A 34 17.04 -8.07 -33.08
C ASN A 34 18.50 -8.27 -33.54
N MET A 35 19.41 -8.64 -32.61
CA MET A 35 20.79 -8.98 -32.96
C MET A 35 20.87 -10.16 -33.92
N GLN A 36 20.09 -11.23 -33.67
CA GLN A 36 20.08 -12.42 -34.52
C GLN A 36 19.60 -12.10 -35.94
N GLU A 37 18.55 -11.29 -36.07
CA GLU A 37 18.03 -10.83 -37.37
C GLU A 37 19.08 -10.02 -38.13
N ARG A 38 19.65 -8.97 -37.52
CA ARG A 38 20.68 -8.15 -38.18
C ARG A 38 21.91 -8.96 -38.59
N ILE A 39 22.37 -9.87 -37.74
CA ILE A 39 23.53 -10.73 -38.07
C ILE A 39 23.19 -11.65 -39.24
N LYS A 40 21.97 -12.18 -39.30
CA LYS A 40 21.51 -13.00 -40.42
C LYS A 40 21.52 -12.20 -41.72
N ASP A 41 20.97 -10.98 -41.71
CA ASP A 41 20.94 -10.11 -42.89
C ASP A 41 22.35 -9.80 -43.40
N TYR A 42 23.29 -9.48 -42.50
CA TYR A 42 24.69 -9.24 -42.87
C TYR A 42 25.38 -10.49 -43.43
N LYS A 43 25.07 -11.68 -42.91
CA LYS A 43 25.59 -12.94 -43.45
C LYS A 43 25.02 -13.24 -44.84
N GLU A 44 23.75 -12.93 -45.09
CA GLU A 44 23.13 -13.07 -46.41
C GLU A 44 23.76 -12.11 -47.44
N GLN A 45 24.29 -10.98 -47.00
CA GLN A 45 25.10 -10.06 -47.81
C GLN A 45 26.55 -10.51 -48.02
N GLY A 46 26.92 -11.72 -47.56
CA GLY A 46 28.24 -12.31 -47.75
C GLY A 46 29.28 -11.93 -46.68
N MET A 47 28.88 -11.29 -45.58
CA MET A 47 29.81 -10.98 -44.48
C MET A 47 30.15 -12.23 -43.65
N ASP A 48 31.41 -12.30 -43.21
CA ASP A 48 31.83 -13.30 -42.20
C ASP A 48 31.09 -13.07 -40.87
N GLU A 49 30.82 -14.15 -40.13
CA GLU A 49 30.08 -14.09 -38.85
C GLU A 49 30.70 -13.11 -37.85
N THR A 50 32.02 -13.03 -37.79
CA THR A 50 32.72 -12.14 -36.85
C THR A 50 32.55 -10.67 -37.22
N VAL A 51 32.49 -10.37 -38.52
CA VAL A 51 32.24 -9.03 -39.06
C VAL A 51 30.77 -8.67 -38.88
N ALA A 52 29.85 -9.58 -39.24
CA ALA A 52 28.41 -9.41 -39.05
C ALA A 52 28.02 -9.16 -37.58
N PHE A 53 28.64 -9.87 -36.64
CA PHE A 53 28.43 -9.64 -35.20
C PHE A 53 28.91 -8.26 -34.75
N ARG A 54 30.06 -7.79 -35.26
CA ARG A 54 30.58 -6.46 -34.95
C ARG A 54 29.62 -5.38 -35.47
N GLU A 55 29.13 -5.55 -36.68
CA GLU A 55 28.25 -4.57 -37.31
C GLU A 55 26.85 -4.55 -36.69
N ALA A 56 26.35 -5.71 -36.27
CA ALA A 56 25.13 -5.76 -35.47
C ALA A 56 25.26 -5.02 -34.13
N LYS A 57 26.42 -5.09 -33.46
CA LYS A 57 26.66 -4.28 -32.24
C LYS A 57 26.66 -2.79 -32.54
N VAL A 58 27.35 -2.35 -33.59
CA VAL A 58 27.38 -0.94 -33.99
C VAL A 58 25.97 -0.46 -34.32
N SER A 59 25.19 -1.29 -35.01
CA SER A 59 23.85 -0.97 -35.45
C SER A 59 22.81 -0.87 -34.34
N ILE A 60 23.02 -1.55 -33.20
CA ILE A 60 22.18 -1.40 -32.00
C ILE A 60 22.52 -0.14 -31.22
N GLY A 61 23.72 0.41 -31.42
CA GLY A 61 24.13 1.68 -30.86
C GLY A 61 24.44 1.63 -29.36
N ASP A 62 24.40 2.80 -28.73
CA ASP A 62 24.71 2.94 -27.31
C ASP A 62 23.52 2.52 -26.42
N LEU A 63 23.74 1.47 -25.63
CA LEU A 63 22.75 0.95 -24.70
C LEU A 63 22.85 1.58 -23.30
N ASN A 64 23.77 2.54 -23.08
CA ASN A 64 23.96 3.18 -21.78
C ASN A 64 22.68 3.83 -21.24
N GLY A 65 21.91 4.51 -22.08
CA GLY A 65 20.62 5.10 -21.67
C GLY A 65 19.63 4.04 -21.21
N LEU A 66 19.54 2.94 -21.95
CA LEU A 66 18.64 1.82 -21.65
C LEU A 66 19.08 1.05 -20.39
N VAL A 67 20.38 0.94 -20.14
CA VAL A 67 20.95 0.40 -18.91
C VAL A 67 20.55 1.27 -17.71
N GLU A 68 20.65 2.59 -17.82
CA GLU A 68 20.27 3.50 -16.75
C GLU A 68 18.77 3.45 -16.47
N ASP A 69 17.93 3.42 -17.51
CA ASP A 69 16.48 3.29 -17.38
C ASP A 69 16.10 2.00 -16.63
N MET A 70 16.73 0.88 -16.98
CA MET A 70 16.47 -0.39 -16.30
C MET A 70 17.01 -0.41 -14.87
N ARG A 71 18.10 0.31 -14.59
CA ARG A 71 18.64 0.47 -13.23
C ARG A 71 17.67 1.25 -12.35
N VAL A 72 17.15 2.37 -12.85
CA VAL A 72 16.12 3.17 -12.18
C VAL A 72 14.85 2.35 -11.96
N TYR A 73 14.39 1.63 -13.00
CA TYR A 73 13.22 0.77 -12.93
C TYR A 73 13.35 -0.31 -11.85
N GLY A 74 14.46 -1.06 -11.85
CA GLY A 74 14.70 -2.13 -10.89
C GLY A 74 14.79 -1.63 -9.44
N GLN A 75 15.37 -0.44 -9.23
CA GLN A 75 15.40 0.21 -7.91
C GLN A 75 14.00 0.62 -7.44
N GLN A 76 13.18 1.21 -8.33
CA GLN A 76 11.82 1.61 -8.01
C GLN A 76 10.92 0.40 -7.73
N GLU A 77 11.03 -0.66 -8.53
CA GLU A 77 10.24 -1.88 -8.35
C GLU A 77 10.60 -2.59 -7.04
N THR A 78 11.90 -2.71 -6.74
CA THR A 78 12.39 -3.29 -5.48
C THR A 78 11.90 -2.47 -4.29
N ARG A 79 12.01 -1.15 -4.37
CA ARG A 79 11.48 -0.24 -3.34
C ARG A 79 9.97 -0.42 -3.17
N ASN A 80 9.19 -0.42 -4.26
CA ASN A 80 7.74 -0.59 -4.20
C ASN A 80 7.33 -1.94 -3.59
N ARG A 81 8.01 -3.04 -3.96
CA ARG A 81 7.77 -4.38 -3.37
C ARG A 81 8.09 -4.42 -1.87
N ILE A 82 9.20 -3.83 -1.44
CA ILE A 82 9.58 -3.77 -0.02
C ILE A 82 8.59 -2.91 0.77
N TYR A 83 8.23 -1.73 0.26
CA TYR A 83 7.27 -0.84 0.91
C TYR A 83 5.86 -1.44 0.97
N SER A 84 5.40 -2.13 -0.07
CA SER A 84 4.13 -2.85 -0.09
C SER A 84 4.13 -4.00 0.92
N SER A 85 5.17 -4.85 0.94
CA SER A 85 5.25 -5.99 1.87
C SER A 85 5.31 -5.58 3.35
N MET A 86 6.10 -4.56 3.70
CA MET A 86 6.16 -4.03 5.07
C MET A 86 4.86 -3.34 5.48
N THR A 87 4.25 -2.57 4.58
CA THR A 87 2.96 -1.90 4.85
C THR A 87 1.84 -2.92 5.07
N ASN A 88 1.83 -4.01 4.31
CA ASN A 88 0.82 -5.07 4.45
C ASN A 88 0.97 -5.85 5.77
N ARG A 89 2.20 -6.08 6.24
CA ARG A 89 2.47 -6.68 7.56
C ARG A 89 2.01 -5.76 8.70
N ILE A 90 2.34 -4.48 8.63
CA ILE A 90 1.93 -3.48 9.62
C ILE A 90 0.40 -3.36 9.68
N SER A 91 -0.26 -3.25 8.52
CA SER A 91 -1.73 -3.22 8.41
C SER A 91 -2.38 -4.48 9.01
N THR A 92 -1.83 -5.66 8.75
CA THR A 92 -2.33 -6.91 9.36
C THR A 92 -2.23 -6.87 10.88
N GLY A 93 -1.13 -6.35 11.43
CA GLY A 93 -0.98 -6.15 12.87
C GLY A 93 -2.04 -5.23 13.47
N PHE A 94 -2.35 -4.12 12.81
CA PHE A 94 -3.40 -3.19 13.24
C PHE A 94 -4.81 -3.78 13.15
N ILE A 95 -5.10 -4.61 12.14
CA ILE A 95 -6.39 -5.32 12.05
C ILE A 95 -6.53 -6.28 13.22
N VAL A 96 -5.52 -7.12 13.47
CA VAL A 96 -5.55 -8.11 14.56
C VAL A 96 -5.67 -7.40 15.91
N LEU A 97 -4.84 -6.39 16.15
CA LEU A 97 -4.88 -5.61 17.39
C LEU A 97 -6.22 -4.90 17.57
N GLY A 98 -6.77 -4.29 16.51
CA GLY A 98 -8.08 -3.63 16.54
C GLY A 98 -9.21 -4.60 16.90
N ILE A 99 -9.24 -5.79 16.28
CA ILE A 99 -10.22 -6.83 16.60
C ILE A 99 -10.06 -7.30 18.05
N MET A 100 -8.84 -7.58 18.49
CA MET A 100 -8.55 -7.99 19.87
C MET A 100 -9.02 -6.94 20.88
N LEU A 101 -8.76 -5.65 20.62
CA LEU A 101 -9.16 -4.55 21.50
C LEU A 101 -10.69 -4.38 21.55
N ILE A 102 -11.38 -4.51 20.41
CA ILE A 102 -12.85 -4.48 20.35
C ILE A 102 -13.43 -5.64 21.14
N LEU A 103 -12.95 -6.87 20.91
CA LEU A 103 -13.42 -8.05 21.63
C LEU A 103 -13.17 -7.91 23.13
N PHE A 104 -11.98 -7.43 23.52
CA PHE A 104 -11.67 -7.14 24.90
C PHE A 104 -12.65 -6.12 25.51
N GLY A 105 -12.89 -5.00 24.84
CA GLY A 105 -13.84 -3.99 25.28
C GLY A 105 -15.26 -4.54 25.47
N VAL A 106 -15.78 -5.26 24.47
CA VAL A 106 -17.11 -5.86 24.52
C VAL A 106 -17.21 -6.89 25.66
N MET A 107 -16.24 -7.80 25.78
CA MET A 107 -16.24 -8.81 26.83
C MET A 107 -16.16 -8.18 28.23
N MET A 108 -15.35 -7.12 28.40
CA MET A 108 -15.27 -6.37 29.65
C MET A 108 -16.59 -5.67 29.98
N THR A 109 -17.23 -5.02 29.01
CA THR A 109 -18.55 -4.39 29.20
C THR A 109 -19.60 -5.43 29.59
N ILE A 110 -19.64 -6.58 28.91
CA ILE A 110 -20.55 -7.69 29.26
C ILE A 110 -20.29 -8.18 30.67
N SER A 111 -19.03 -8.39 31.05
CA SER A 111 -18.66 -8.85 32.39
C SER A 111 -19.11 -7.88 33.48
N MET A 112 -18.97 -6.56 33.23
CA MET A 112 -19.45 -5.53 34.15
C MET A 112 -20.98 -5.44 34.24
N ILE A 113 -21.72 -5.85 33.21
CA ILE A 113 -23.19 -5.89 33.28
C ILE A 113 -23.67 -6.88 34.35
N PHE A 114 -22.98 -8.02 34.48
CA PHE A 114 -23.25 -9.04 35.50
C PHE A 114 -22.81 -8.65 36.92
N MET A 115 -22.09 -7.53 37.07
CA MET A 115 -21.76 -6.97 38.37
C MET A 115 -22.81 -5.91 38.77
N ASP A 116 -23.17 -5.86 40.06
CA ASP A 116 -24.01 -4.81 40.66
C ASP A 116 -23.24 -3.50 40.84
N LEU A 117 -22.61 -3.04 39.76
CA LEU A 117 -21.92 -1.76 39.67
C LEU A 117 -22.85 -0.67 39.13
N GLU A 118 -22.45 0.58 39.37
CA GLU A 118 -23.14 1.75 38.84
C GLU A 118 -23.16 1.74 37.30
N PRO A 119 -24.26 2.14 36.63
CA PRO A 119 -24.37 2.09 35.17
C PRO A 119 -23.24 2.81 34.42
N VAL A 120 -22.72 3.89 34.98
CA VAL A 120 -21.59 4.66 34.43
C VAL A 120 -20.30 3.84 34.40
N ALA A 121 -20.05 3.03 35.45
CA ALA A 121 -18.88 2.16 35.49
C ALA A 121 -18.96 1.09 34.39
N LYS A 122 -20.17 0.59 34.09
CA LYS A 122 -20.41 -0.41 33.03
C LYS A 122 -20.05 0.14 31.65
N SER A 123 -20.37 1.41 31.37
CA SER A 123 -20.05 2.01 30.06
C SER A 123 -18.56 2.31 29.88
N GLY A 124 -17.80 2.52 30.95
CA GLY A 124 -16.39 2.95 30.88
C GLY A 124 -15.48 2.04 30.05
N THR A 125 -15.70 0.72 30.08
CA THR A 125 -14.89 -0.26 29.33
C THR A 125 -15.14 -0.23 27.81
N SER A 126 -16.24 0.37 27.36
CA SER A 126 -16.52 0.51 25.93
C SER A 126 -15.55 1.47 25.21
N ILE A 127 -14.71 2.22 25.94
CA ILE A 127 -13.61 3.02 25.35
C ILE A 127 -12.63 2.17 24.53
N PHE A 128 -12.43 0.90 24.91
CA PHE A 128 -11.59 -0.03 24.13
C PHE A 128 -12.21 -0.35 22.77
N VAL A 129 -13.54 -0.32 22.64
CA VAL A 129 -14.22 -0.48 21.34
C VAL A 129 -13.92 0.74 20.44
N VAL A 130 -13.94 1.95 21.01
CA VAL A 130 -13.65 3.21 20.28
C VAL A 130 -12.21 3.27 19.76
N LEU A 131 -11.25 2.85 20.59
CA LEU A 131 -9.84 2.78 20.17
C LEU A 131 -9.63 1.67 19.14
N GLY A 132 -10.24 0.50 19.37
CA GLY A 132 -10.08 -0.67 18.52
C GLY A 132 -10.67 -0.46 17.13
N SER A 133 -11.80 0.25 17.01
CA SER A 133 -12.39 0.59 15.72
C SER A 133 -11.48 1.49 14.88
N GLY A 134 -10.77 2.44 15.49
CA GLY A 134 -9.83 3.32 14.78
C GLY A 134 -8.66 2.54 14.19
N LEU A 135 -8.08 1.64 14.99
CA LEU A 135 -7.02 0.74 14.55
C LEU A 135 -7.50 -0.21 13.45
N LEU A 136 -8.71 -0.74 13.58
CA LEU A 136 -9.32 -1.64 12.60
C LEU A 136 -9.53 -0.92 11.26
N VAL A 137 -10.09 0.30 11.28
CA VAL A 137 -10.32 1.10 10.07
C VAL A 137 -8.99 1.45 9.40
N TYR A 138 -8.00 1.92 10.15
CA TYR A 138 -6.66 2.17 9.61
C TYR A 138 -6.08 0.90 8.96
N GLY A 139 -6.13 -0.22 9.70
CA GLY A 139 -5.65 -1.51 9.25
C GLY A 139 -6.30 -1.94 7.95
N ILE A 140 -7.63 -1.89 7.83
CA ILE A 140 -8.36 -2.27 6.61
C ILE A 140 -8.02 -1.34 5.44
N LEU A 141 -7.99 -0.02 5.64
CA LEU A 141 -7.77 0.95 4.56
C LEU A 141 -6.30 0.98 4.08
N ALA A 142 -5.36 0.77 4.99
CA ALA A 142 -3.93 0.70 4.68
C ALA A 142 -3.51 -0.66 4.08
N ARG A 143 -4.41 -1.66 4.09
CA ARG A 143 -4.13 -2.98 3.53
C ARG A 143 -4.21 -2.97 2.01
N GLU A 144 -3.14 -3.42 1.37
CA GLU A 144 -3.17 -3.72 -0.06
C GLU A 144 -3.74 -5.13 -0.25
N THR A 145 -4.80 -5.24 -1.04
CA THR A 145 -5.40 -6.55 -1.38
C THR A 145 -5.29 -6.78 -2.88
N ARG A 146 -5.34 -8.04 -3.31
CA ARG A 146 -5.17 -8.45 -4.72
C ARG A 146 -6.12 -7.74 -5.72
N LYS A 147 -7.18 -7.10 -5.24
CA LYS A 147 -8.18 -6.35 -6.02
C LYS A 147 -8.29 -4.85 -5.70
N ARG A 148 -7.60 -4.34 -4.67
CA ARG A 148 -7.63 -2.92 -4.28
C ARG A 148 -6.25 -2.44 -3.87
N TYR A 149 -5.82 -1.37 -4.53
CA TYR A 149 -4.66 -0.58 -4.10
C TYR A 149 -4.87 -0.03 -2.70
N ALA A 150 -3.82 -0.10 -1.87
CA ALA A 150 -3.85 0.47 -0.53
C ALA A 150 -4.07 1.98 -0.59
N MET A 151 -4.91 2.50 0.31
CA MET A 151 -5.05 3.94 0.48
C MET A 151 -3.76 4.51 1.09
N SER A 152 -3.43 5.77 0.78
CA SER A 152 -2.26 6.42 1.38
C SER A 152 -2.37 6.41 2.91
N LYS A 153 -1.25 6.14 3.61
CA LYS A 153 -1.20 5.97 5.07
C LYS A 153 -1.82 7.15 5.82
N VAL A 154 -1.58 8.37 5.32
CA VAL A 154 -2.15 9.59 5.89
C VAL A 154 -3.67 9.60 5.79
N ARG A 155 -4.23 9.30 4.61
CA ARG A 155 -5.68 9.25 4.44
C ARG A 155 -6.31 8.11 5.24
N ALA A 156 -5.72 6.91 5.23
CA ALA A 156 -6.18 5.79 6.05
C ALA A 156 -6.19 6.15 7.55
N GLY A 157 -5.17 6.86 8.03
CA GLY A 157 -5.10 7.36 9.40
C GLY A 157 -6.20 8.36 9.72
N LEU A 158 -6.46 9.33 8.82
CA LEU A 158 -7.53 10.31 9.01
C LEU A 158 -8.91 9.67 9.04
N TYR A 159 -9.18 8.65 8.21
CA TYR A 159 -10.43 7.88 8.31
C TYR A 159 -10.53 7.12 9.64
N GLY A 160 -9.43 6.51 10.11
CA GLY A 160 -9.40 5.85 11.42
C GLY A 160 -9.71 6.82 12.57
N ILE A 161 -9.06 8.00 12.58
CA ILE A 161 -9.31 9.06 13.56
C ILE A 161 -10.77 9.51 13.50
N SER A 162 -11.30 9.74 12.31
CA SER A 162 -12.68 10.24 12.16
C SER A 162 -13.71 9.25 12.71
N ILE A 163 -13.55 7.95 12.42
CA ILE A 163 -14.42 6.90 12.97
C ILE A 163 -14.29 6.84 14.50
N SER A 164 -13.06 6.88 15.03
CA SER A 164 -12.85 6.90 16.48
C SER A 164 -13.47 8.12 17.15
N VAL A 165 -13.39 9.31 16.56
CA VAL A 165 -14.02 10.52 17.09
C VAL A 165 -15.56 10.41 17.09
N ILE A 166 -16.15 9.83 16.04
CA ILE A 166 -17.60 9.58 15.99
C ILE A 166 -18.04 8.58 17.06
N LEU A 167 -17.33 7.46 17.21
CA LEU A 167 -17.67 6.50 18.26
C LEU A 167 -17.38 7.05 19.66
N PHE A 168 -16.36 7.90 19.80
CA PHE A 168 -16.09 8.62 21.04
C PHE A 168 -17.23 9.57 21.40
N ALA A 169 -17.85 10.23 20.42
CA ALA A 169 -19.04 11.04 20.63
C ALA A 169 -20.18 10.21 21.25
N VAL A 170 -20.43 9.02 20.71
CA VAL A 170 -21.43 8.09 21.25
C VAL A 170 -21.07 7.64 22.67
N PHE A 171 -19.80 7.28 22.90
CA PHE A 171 -19.30 6.89 24.22
C PHE A 171 -19.50 7.98 25.28
N VAL A 172 -19.13 9.23 24.94
CA VAL A 172 -19.29 10.40 25.82
C VAL A 172 -20.77 10.64 26.09
N GLY A 173 -21.63 10.61 25.06
CA GLY A 173 -23.07 10.80 25.24
C GLY A 173 -23.70 9.74 26.15
N VAL A 174 -23.38 8.46 25.94
CA VAL A 174 -23.86 7.36 26.79
C VAL A 174 -23.39 7.55 28.23
N THR A 175 -22.10 7.80 28.44
CA THR A 175 -21.52 7.91 29.78
C THR A 175 -22.06 9.12 30.54
N SER A 176 -22.15 10.29 29.89
CA SER A 176 -22.75 11.49 30.49
C SER A 176 -24.25 11.34 30.77
N GLY A 177 -24.98 10.67 29.87
CA GLY A 177 -26.41 10.39 30.04
C GLY A 177 -26.67 9.46 31.22
N LEU A 178 -25.87 8.39 31.35
CA LEU A 178 -25.95 7.47 32.49
C LEU A 178 -25.56 8.15 33.80
N ALA A 179 -24.58 9.06 33.78
CA ALA A 179 -24.10 9.74 35.00
C ALA A 179 -25.07 10.79 35.53
N THR A 180 -25.85 11.41 34.66
CA THR A 180 -26.73 12.53 35.03
C THR A 180 -28.22 12.17 35.00
N GLY A 181 -28.58 11.06 34.36
CA GLY A 181 -29.98 10.68 34.10
C GLY A 181 -30.69 11.58 33.09
N GLN A 182 -29.98 12.53 32.45
CA GLN A 182 -30.56 13.53 31.57
C GLN A 182 -30.13 13.36 30.12
N LEU A 183 -31.10 13.16 29.22
CA LEU A 183 -30.86 13.05 27.78
C LEU A 183 -30.26 14.32 27.19
N PHE A 184 -30.63 15.50 27.69
CA PHE A 184 -30.09 16.77 27.21
C PHE A 184 -28.57 16.87 27.38
N ILE A 185 -28.05 16.41 28.53
CA ILE A 185 -26.61 16.41 28.81
C ILE A 185 -25.89 15.41 27.90
N ALA A 186 -26.48 14.23 27.69
CA ALA A 186 -25.95 13.22 26.77
C ALA A 186 -25.77 13.76 25.34
N PHE A 187 -26.79 14.43 24.79
CA PHE A 187 -26.70 15.01 23.44
C PHE A 187 -25.72 16.18 23.39
N SER A 188 -25.75 17.06 24.38
CA SER A 188 -24.88 18.23 24.42
C SER A 188 -23.39 17.84 24.49
N SER A 189 -23.04 16.84 25.30
CA SER A 189 -21.65 16.38 25.43
C SER A 189 -21.15 15.64 24.18
N ALA A 190 -22.02 14.91 23.47
CA ALA A 190 -21.67 14.22 22.24
C ALA A 190 -21.50 15.16 21.03
N THR A 191 -22.22 16.28 20.99
CA THR A 191 -22.38 17.12 19.79
C THR A 191 -21.05 17.61 19.21
N ILE A 192 -20.13 18.10 20.05
CA ILE A 192 -18.85 18.65 19.58
C ILE A 192 -18.03 17.58 18.85
N PHE A 193 -17.90 16.39 19.45
CA PHE A 193 -17.16 15.28 18.86
C PHE A 193 -17.85 14.76 17.60
N MET A 194 -19.18 14.68 17.60
CA MET A 194 -19.97 14.25 16.45
C MET A 194 -19.75 15.17 15.25
N VAL A 195 -19.79 16.49 15.45
CA VAL A 195 -19.58 17.49 14.39
C VAL A 195 -18.15 17.41 13.84
N ILE A 196 -17.14 17.31 14.71
CA ILE A 196 -15.74 17.19 14.29
C ILE A 196 -15.54 15.92 13.48
N GLY A 197 -16.02 14.77 13.98
CA GLY A 197 -15.87 13.49 13.32
C GLY A 197 -16.55 13.44 11.95
N ILE A 198 -17.79 13.92 11.85
CA ILE A 198 -18.52 13.99 10.59
C ILE A 198 -17.84 14.98 9.63
N GLY A 199 -17.43 16.16 10.11
CA GLY A 199 -16.75 17.16 9.30
C GLY A 199 -15.46 16.63 8.67
N LEU A 200 -14.66 15.87 9.44
CA LEU A 200 -13.46 15.20 8.92
C LEU A 200 -13.79 14.16 7.85
N ILE A 201 -14.81 13.31 8.06
CA ILE A 201 -15.23 12.32 7.03
C ILE A 201 -15.66 13.03 5.74
N VAL A 202 -16.51 14.06 5.84
CA VAL A 202 -17.00 14.81 4.69
C VAL A 202 -15.85 15.46 3.94
N MET A 203 -14.91 16.10 4.65
CA MET A 203 -13.71 16.68 4.04
C MET A 203 -12.88 15.63 3.29
N LEU A 204 -12.67 14.46 3.88
CA LEU A 204 -11.92 13.37 3.25
C LEU A 204 -12.62 12.81 2.01
N LEU A 205 -13.95 12.71 2.04
CA LEU A 205 -14.75 12.26 0.89
C LEU A 205 -14.65 13.24 -0.27
N LEU A 206 -14.76 14.54 0.01
CA LEU A 206 -14.69 15.60 -1.02
C LEU A 206 -13.29 15.71 -1.63
N SER A 207 -12.22 15.49 -0.84
CA SER A 207 -10.82 15.53 -1.33
C SER A 207 -10.46 14.44 -2.36
N ARG A 208 -11.37 13.50 -2.64
CA ARG A 208 -11.17 12.39 -3.59
C ARG A 208 -11.27 12.84 -5.06
N GLY A 209 -11.98 13.94 -5.34
CA GLY A 209 -12.21 14.43 -6.71
C GLY A 209 -11.00 15.13 -7.34
N GLU A 210 -10.10 15.70 -6.56
CA GLU A 210 -9.01 16.54 -7.09
C GLU A 210 -7.80 15.76 -7.62
N THR A 211 -7.65 14.49 -7.22
CA THR A 211 -6.44 13.70 -7.54
C THR A 211 -6.52 12.99 -8.89
N LEU A 212 -7.68 12.97 -9.56
CA LEU A 212 -7.89 12.36 -10.88
C LEU A 212 -7.60 13.32 -12.04
N ARG A 213 -7.07 14.52 -11.76
CA ARG A 213 -6.93 15.61 -12.74
C ARG A 213 -5.48 16.08 -12.96
N LYS A 214 -4.48 15.27 -12.60
CA LYS A 214 -3.07 15.52 -12.91
C LYS A 214 -2.45 14.29 -13.57
#